data_AF-A0A973FN88-F1
#
_entry.id   AF-A0A973FN88-F1
#
_cell.length_a   1.000
_cell.length_b   1.000
_cell.length_c   1.000
_cell.angle_alpha   90.00
_cell.angle_beta   90.00
_cell.angle_gamma   90.00
#
_symmetry.space_group_name_H-M   'P 1'
#
loop_
_entity.id
_entity.type
_entity.pdbx_description
1 polymer ?
#
loop_
_entity_poly.entity_id
_entity_poly.type
_entity_poly.pdbx_seq_one_letter_code
_entity_poly.pdbx_strand_id
1 'polypeptide(L)'
;MHIDAISAAYIDLAFAIEQHVEGLVDAYVGPPELKQQAAQHAPEAIVAALADLRAQVQASDYPPQRKGYLEVQLRGMQTTARRLAGEPIAYRDEVRACF
;
A
#
# COMPACT_ATOMS: atom_id res chain seq x y z
N MET A 1 -10.64 17.44 -7.73
CA MET A 1 -10.35 16.77 -6.44
C MET A 1 -8.85 16.92 -6.21
N HIS A 2 -8.41 17.48 -5.08
CA HIS A 2 -6.99 17.58 -4.78
C HIS A 2 -6.58 16.34 -3.99
N ILE A 3 -5.65 15.57 -4.52
CA ILE A 3 -5.06 14.40 -3.85
C ILE A 3 -3.73 14.84 -3.31
N ASP A 4 -3.55 14.73 -1.99
CA ASP A 4 -2.27 15.06 -1.34
C ASP A 4 -1.20 14.00 -1.65
N ALA A 5 0.05 14.31 -1.30
CA ALA A 5 1.19 13.45 -1.63
C ALA A 5 1.10 12.05 -0.99
N ILE A 6 0.66 11.94 0.25
CA ILE A 6 0.51 10.66 0.96
C ILE A 6 -0.56 9.79 0.27
N SER A 7 -1.70 10.39 -0.09
CA SER A 7 -2.80 9.71 -0.77
C SER A 7 -2.39 9.26 -2.18
N ALA A 8 -1.63 10.09 -2.90
CA ALA A 8 -1.09 9.73 -4.21
C ALA A 8 -0.11 8.56 -4.12
N ALA A 9 0.82 8.59 -3.15
CA ALA A 9 1.76 7.49 -2.91
C ALA A 9 1.06 6.19 -2.48
N TYR A 10 0.00 6.28 -1.67
CA TYR A 10 -0.83 5.14 -1.30
C TYR A 10 -1.45 4.47 -2.54
N ILE A 11 -2.00 5.27 -3.46
CA ILE A 11 -2.62 4.77 -4.70
C ILE A 11 -1.56 4.16 -5.63
N ASP A 12 -0.43 4.85 -5.82
CA ASP A 12 0.69 4.36 -6.64
C ASP A 12 1.19 2.99 -6.13
N LEU A 13 1.42 2.85 -4.83
CA LEU A 13 1.89 1.59 -4.25
C LEU A 13 0.84 0.48 -4.31
N ALA A 14 -0.46 0.79 -4.20
CA ALA A 14 -1.51 -0.21 -4.40
C ALA A 14 -1.51 -0.75 -5.84
N PHE A 15 -1.38 0.12 -6.83
CA PHE A 15 -1.29 -0.31 -8.23
C PHE A 15 0.07 -0.93 -8.57
N ALA A 16 1.15 -0.56 -7.89
CA ALA A 16 2.43 -1.26 -8.03
C ALA A 16 2.32 -2.72 -7.56
N ILE A 17 1.56 -3.01 -6.50
CA ILE A 17 1.30 -4.40 -6.06
C ILE A 17 0.34 -5.11 -7.01
N GLU A 18 -0.70 -4.43 -7.52
CA GLU A 18 -1.66 -4.99 -8.50
C GLU A 18 -0.95 -5.57 -9.74
N GLN A 19 0.17 -4.98 -10.16
CA GLN A 19 0.97 -5.49 -11.28
C GLN A 19 1.57 -6.88 -11.02
N HIS A 20 1.70 -7.29 -9.75
CA HIS A 20 2.18 -8.61 -9.33
C HIS A 20 1.04 -9.54 -8.89
N VAL A 21 -0.10 -8.98 -8.47
CA VAL A 21 -1.27 -9.72 -7.96
C VAL A 21 -2.52 -9.13 -8.61
N GLU A 22 -2.95 -9.77 -9.69
CA GLU A 22 -4.18 -9.40 -10.38
C GLU A 22 -5.38 -9.48 -9.42
N GLY A 23 -6.16 -8.40 -9.35
CA GLY A 23 -7.35 -8.30 -8.50
C GLY A 23 -7.08 -7.89 -7.05
N LEU A 24 -5.88 -7.40 -6.72
CA LEU A 24 -5.62 -6.75 -5.44
C LEU A 24 -6.50 -5.50 -5.26
N VAL A 25 -6.67 -4.71 -6.33
CA VAL A 25 -7.54 -3.52 -6.38
C VAL A 25 -8.83 -3.89 -7.10
N ASP A 26 -9.82 -4.36 -6.33
CA ASP A 26 -11.13 -4.78 -6.85
C ASP A 26 -11.91 -3.64 -7.54
N ALA A 27 -11.89 -2.45 -6.96
CA ALA A 27 -12.54 -1.28 -7.52
C ALA A 27 -11.77 0.01 -7.24
N TYR A 28 -11.53 0.80 -8.28
CA TYR A 28 -10.97 2.14 -8.19
C TYR A 28 -11.84 3.12 -8.97
N VAL A 29 -12.44 4.06 -8.24
CA VAL A 29 -13.31 5.14 -8.76
C VAL A 29 -12.64 6.51 -8.70
N GLY A 30 -11.32 6.54 -8.54
CA GLY A 30 -10.53 7.78 -8.54
C GLY A 30 -10.08 8.21 -9.95
N PRO A 31 -9.24 9.25 -10.03
CA PRO A 31 -8.75 9.75 -11.32
C PRO A 31 -7.95 8.68 -12.08
N PRO A 32 -8.27 8.39 -13.36
CA PRO A 32 -7.67 7.31 -14.13
C PRO A 32 -6.16 7.50 -14.34
N GLU A 33 -5.68 8.74 -14.37
CA GLU A 33 -4.26 9.07 -14.52
C GLU A 33 -3.40 8.42 -13.43
N LEU A 34 -3.88 8.31 -12.19
CA LEU A 34 -3.11 7.69 -11.11
C LEU A 34 -2.94 6.19 -11.28
N LYS A 35 -3.92 5.52 -11.90
CA LYS A 35 -3.78 4.10 -12.28
C LYS A 35 -2.77 3.92 -13.41
N GLN A 36 -2.76 4.84 -14.37
CA GLN A 36 -1.87 4.79 -15.54
C GLN A 36 -0.42 5.17 -15.22
N GLN A 37 -0.23 6.02 -14.21
CA GLN A 37 1.08 6.49 -13.75
C GLN A 37 1.76 5.53 -12.77
N ALA A 38 1.06 4.46 -12.35
CA ALA A 38 1.55 3.51 -11.37
C ALA A 38 2.89 2.92 -11.80
N ALA A 39 3.91 3.16 -10.99
CA ALA A 39 5.26 2.74 -11.32
C ALA A 39 5.43 1.22 -11.24
N GLN A 40 6.25 0.67 -12.14
CA GLN A 40 6.71 -0.71 -12.06
C GLN A 40 7.83 -0.80 -11.04
N HIS A 41 7.55 -1.45 -9.92
CA HIS A 41 8.51 -1.65 -8.84
C HIS A 41 8.73 -3.13 -8.56
N ALA A 42 9.97 -3.50 -8.28
CA ALA A 42 10.28 -4.81 -7.71
C ALA A 42 9.65 -4.93 -6.30
N PRO A 43 9.19 -6.12 -5.87
CA PRO A 43 8.56 -6.30 -4.57
C PRO A 43 9.35 -5.73 -3.38
N GLU A 44 10.68 -5.87 -3.38
CA GLU A 44 11.56 -5.34 -2.32
C GLU A 44 11.51 -3.81 -2.24
N ALA A 45 11.44 -3.13 -3.39
CA ALA A 45 11.30 -1.68 -3.46
C ALA A 45 9.92 -1.23 -2.95
N ILE A 46 8.87 -2.00 -3.22
CA ILE A 46 7.52 -1.74 -2.69
C ILE A 46 7.52 -1.88 -1.16
N VAL A 47 8.19 -2.90 -0.60
CA VAL A 47 8.31 -3.08 0.86
C VAL A 47 8.96 -1.87 1.52
N ALA A 48 10.06 -1.37 0.96
CA ALA A 48 10.77 -0.19 1.45
C ALA A 48 9.88 1.07 1.37
N ALA A 49 9.26 1.32 0.22
CA ALA A 49 8.39 2.46 0.01
C ALA A 49 7.16 2.46 0.95
N LEU A 50 6.59 1.29 1.26
CA LEU A 50 5.51 1.15 2.22
C LEU A 50 5.96 1.44 3.66
N ALA A 51 7.18 1.06 4.04
CA ALA A 51 7.74 1.40 5.35
C ALA A 51 7.90 2.92 5.49
N ASP A 52 8.42 3.58 4.45
CA ASP A 52 8.57 5.04 4.42
C ASP A 52 7.21 5.74 4.45
N LEU A 53 6.22 5.26 3.69
CA LEU A 53 4.88 5.82 3.68
C LEU A 53 4.18 5.67 5.03
N ARG A 54 4.34 4.54 5.72
CA ARG A 54 3.85 4.37 7.10
C ARG A 54 4.45 5.41 8.03
N ALA A 55 5.76 5.65 7.96
CA ALA A 55 6.42 6.68 8.76
C ALA A 55 5.85 8.09 8.45
N GLN A 56 5.62 8.41 7.18
CA GLN A 56 4.99 9.68 6.77
C GLN A 56 3.56 9.83 7.31
N VAL A 57 2.75 8.77 7.26
CA VAL A 57 1.40 8.77 7.84
C VAL A 57 1.44 9.05 9.33
N GLN A 58 2.36 8.41 10.07
CA GLN A 58 2.52 8.67 11.50
C GLN A 58 2.95 10.12 11.80
N ALA A 59 3.85 10.67 11.00
CA ALA A 59 4.34 12.04 11.12
C ALA A 59 3.38 13.12 10.61
N SER A 60 2.37 12.76 9.81
CA SER A 60 1.41 13.70 9.23
C SER A 60 0.55 14.42 10.28
N ASP A 61 -0.17 15.46 9.88
CA ASP A 61 -1.18 16.16 10.69
C ASP A 61 -2.58 15.53 10.59
N TYR A 62 -2.70 14.37 9.95
CA TYR A 62 -3.97 13.70 9.76
C TYR A 62 -4.70 13.41 11.07
N PRO A 63 -6.05 13.46 11.07
CA PRO A 63 -6.84 13.02 12.21
C PRO A 63 -6.48 11.59 12.64
N PRO A 64 -6.48 11.28 13.95
CA PRO A 64 -6.10 9.94 14.45
C PRO A 64 -6.86 8.79 13.78
N GLN A 65 -8.14 8.99 13.46
CA GLN A 65 -8.95 8.00 12.75
C GLN A 65 -8.39 7.69 11.35
N ARG A 66 -7.97 8.72 10.60
CA ARG A 66 -7.38 8.56 9.26
C ARG A 66 -6.02 7.86 9.33
N LYS A 67 -5.18 8.24 10.30
CA LYS A 67 -3.91 7.54 10.55
C LYS A 67 -4.13 6.07 10.87
N GLY A 68 -5.07 5.76 11.77
CA GLY A 68 -5.40 4.38 12.14
C GLY A 68 -5.91 3.55 10.97
N TYR A 69 -6.78 4.12 10.13
CA TYR A 69 -7.25 3.46 8.91
C TYR A 69 -6.08 3.16 7.95
N LEU A 70 -5.27 4.17 7.62
CA LEU A 70 -4.14 4.01 6.70
C LEU A 70 -3.09 3.03 7.24
N GLU A 71 -2.83 3.03 8.54
CA GLU A 71 -1.90 2.09 9.18
C GLU A 71 -2.32 0.64 8.96
N VAL A 72 -3.61 0.32 9.08
CA VAL A 72 -4.12 -1.03 8.81
C VAL A 72 -3.99 -1.39 7.34
N GLN A 73 -4.36 -0.49 6.43
CA GLN A 73 -4.25 -0.72 4.99
C GLN A 73 -2.79 -0.96 4.57
N LEU A 74 -1.88 -0.07 4.98
CA LEU A 74 -0.46 -0.13 4.65
C LEU A 74 0.21 -1.38 5.25
N ARG A 75 -0.22 -1.83 6.44
CA ARG A 75 0.27 -3.09 7.03
C ARG A 75 -0.13 -4.31 6.18
N GLY A 76 -1.38 -4.35 5.71
CA GLY A 76 -1.83 -5.40 4.79
C GLY A 76 -1.03 -5.40 3.49
N MET A 77 -0.92 -4.22 2.85
CA MET A 77 -0.12 -4.05 1.62
C MET A 77 1.34 -4.47 1.82
N GLN A 78 1.96 -4.10 2.94
CA GLN A 78 3.36 -4.44 3.22
C GLN A 78 3.55 -5.93 3.42
N THR A 79 2.57 -6.60 4.03
CA THR A 79 2.57 -8.06 4.19
C THR A 79 2.52 -8.75 2.83
N THR A 80 1.62 -8.30 1.94
CA THR A 80 1.54 -8.77 0.56
C THR A 80 2.86 -8.55 -0.19
N ALA A 81 3.43 -7.35 -0.11
CA ALA A 81 4.70 -7.02 -0.77
C ALA A 81 5.88 -7.87 -0.26
N ARG A 82 5.96 -8.12 1.05
CA ARG A 82 6.98 -9.02 1.64
C ARG A 82 6.83 -10.45 1.14
N ARG A 83 5.59 -10.94 1.04
CA ARG A 83 5.31 -12.27 0.48
C ARG A 83 5.73 -12.37 -0.99
N LEU A 84 5.48 -11.32 -1.77
CA LEU A 84 5.92 -11.22 -3.17
C LEU A 84 7.45 -11.14 -3.31
N ALA A 85 8.13 -10.53 -2.34
CA ALA A 85 9.59 -10.52 -2.24
C ALA A 85 10.19 -11.87 -1.78
N GLY A 86 9.36 -12.93 -1.67
CA GLY A 86 9.80 -14.27 -1.30
C GLY A 86 10.01 -14.49 0.19
N GLU A 87 9.57 -13.56 1.05
CA GLU A 87 9.67 -13.75 2.49
C GLU A 87 8.71 -14.86 2.97
N PRO A 88 9.19 -15.87 3.72
CA PRO A 88 8.33 -16.90 4.28
C PRO A 88 7.54 -16.34 5.47
N ILE A 89 6.25 -16.09 5.26
CA ILE A 89 5.33 -15.63 6.31
C ILE A 89 4.39 -16.78 6.67
N ALA A 90 4.25 -17.10 7.95
CA ALA A 90 3.30 -18.11 8.39
C ALA A 90 1.87 -17.63 8.11
N TYR A 91 1.02 -18.49 7.55
CA TYR A 91 -0.35 -18.14 7.15
C TYR A 91 -1.16 -17.44 8.25
N ARG A 92 -1.04 -17.89 9.51
CA ARG A 92 -1.72 -17.26 10.65
C ARG A 92 -1.29 -15.80 10.85
N ASP A 93 0.00 -15.52 10.66
CA ASP A 93 0.56 -14.19 10.85
C ASP A 93 0.24 -13.29 9.64
N GLU A 94 0.17 -13.85 8.44
CA GLU A 94 -0.35 -13.17 7.25
C GLU A 94 -1.81 -12.74 7.45
N VAL A 95 -2.68 -13.65 7.87
CA VAL A 95 -4.10 -13.36 8.14
C VAL A 95 -4.24 -12.25 9.19
N ARG A 96 -3.51 -12.33 10.30
CA ARG A 96 -3.53 -11.31 11.37
C ARG A 96 -3.04 -9.93 10.89
N ALA A 97 -2.11 -9.90 9.94
CA ALA A 97 -1.59 -8.64 9.42
C ALA A 97 -2.60 -7.96 8.48
N CYS A 98 -3.33 -8.75 7.70
CA CYS A 98 -4.27 -8.27 6.68
C CYS A 98 -5.71 -8.04 7.18
N PHE A 99 -6.14 -8.68 8.28
CA PHE A 99 -7.51 -8.65 8.81
C PHE A 99 -7.53 -8.48 10.33
#